data_AF-I6T7T5-F1
#
_entry.id   AF-I6T7T5-F1
#
_cell.length_a   1.000
_cell.length_b   1.000
_cell.length_c   1.000
_cell.angle_alpha   90.00
_cell.angle_beta   90.00
_cell.angle_gamma   90.00
#
_symmetry.space_group_name_H-M   'P 1'
#
loop_
_entity.id
_entity.type
_entity.pdbx_description
1 polymer ?
#
loop_
_entity_poly.entity_id
_entity_poly.type
_entity_poly.pdbx_seq_one_letter_code
_entity_poly.pdbx_strand_id
1 'polypeptide(L)'
;MRDESLHLNFGIDVINQIKIENPHLWTKEFQQKSRPMLHEATLLEIAYAHEPMPKGFVGLNAPSCEQYMQFIANRRCHQIGLEPLFKYTENPFPWMSE
;
A
#
# COMPACT_ATOMS: atom_id res chain seq x y z
N MET A 1 -15.48 -1.12 -5.56
CA MET A 1 -14.33 -1.77 -4.88
C MET A 1 -14.21 -3.26 -5.18
N ARG A 2 -15.30 -4.02 -5.34
CA ARG A 2 -15.25 -5.47 -5.61
C ARG A 2 -14.28 -5.90 -6.71
N ASP A 3 -14.32 -5.24 -7.88
CA ASP A 3 -13.47 -5.62 -9.01
C ASP A 3 -12.00 -5.22 -8.79
N GLU A 4 -11.74 -4.05 -8.18
CA GLU A 4 -10.37 -3.64 -7.84
C GLU A 4 -9.72 -4.55 -6.80
N SER A 5 -10.50 -5.10 -5.85
CA SER A 5 -10.00 -6.12 -4.93
C SER A 5 -9.58 -7.39 -5.67
N LEU A 6 -10.29 -7.79 -6.74
CA LEU A 6 -9.90 -8.92 -7.58
C LEU A 6 -8.65 -8.62 -8.41
N HIS A 7 -8.57 -7.45 -9.04
CA HIS A 7 -7.39 -7.02 -9.81
C HIS A 7 -6.13 -7.02 -8.94
N LEU A 8 -6.24 -6.46 -7.75
CA LEU A 8 -5.13 -6.39 -6.80
C LEU A 8 -4.69 -7.78 -6.33
N ASN A 9 -5.64 -8.62 -5.90
CA ASN A 9 -5.32 -9.97 -5.43
C ASN A 9 -4.66 -10.78 -6.54
N PHE A 10 -5.20 -10.72 -7.76
CA PHE A 10 -4.58 -11.34 -8.93
C PHE A 10 -3.16 -10.83 -9.17
N GLY A 11 -2.92 -9.52 -9.11
CA GLY A 11 -1.59 -8.95 -9.27
C GLY A 11 -0.58 -9.42 -8.21
N ILE A 12 -1.02 -9.54 -6.95
CA ILE A 12 -0.21 -10.09 -5.85
C ILE A 12 0.15 -11.55 -6.12
N ASP A 13 -0.83 -12.35 -6.54
CA ASP A 13 -0.62 -13.77 -6.86
C ASP A 13 0.35 -13.93 -8.03
N VAL A 14 0.24 -13.11 -9.07
CA VAL A 14 1.18 -13.09 -10.20
C VAL A 14 2.60 -12.78 -9.74
N ILE A 15 2.80 -11.74 -8.91
CA ILE A 15 4.12 -11.39 -8.37
C ILE A 15 4.70 -12.58 -7.58
N ASN A 16 3.89 -13.17 -6.69
CA ASN A 16 4.33 -14.29 -5.86
C ASN A 16 4.61 -15.56 -6.67
N GLN A 17 3.80 -15.86 -7.68
CA GLN A 17 4.01 -17.01 -8.56
C GLN A 17 5.29 -16.86 -9.39
N ILE A 18 5.54 -15.67 -9.95
CA ILE A 18 6.79 -15.38 -10.66
C ILE A 18 8.00 -15.56 -9.73
N LYS A 19 7.92 -15.10 -8.48
CA LYS A 19 8.97 -15.28 -7.47
C LYS A 19 9.25 -16.75 -7.16
N ILE A 20 8.19 -17.58 -7.07
CA ILE A 20 8.30 -19.03 -6.81
C ILE A 20 8.99 -19.72 -7.98
N GLU A 21 8.58 -19.41 -9.21
CA GLU A 21 9.13 -20.02 -10.43
C GLU A 21 10.55 -19.51 -10.75
N ASN A 22 10.87 -18.27 -10.34
CA ASN A 22 12.12 -17.58 -10.66
C ASN A 22 12.75 -16.94 -9.41
N PRO A 23 13.20 -17.74 -8.42
CA PRO A 23 13.70 -17.21 -7.14
C PRO A 23 14.94 -16.33 -7.29
N HIS A 24 15.70 -16.50 -8.36
CA HIS A 24 16.88 -15.70 -8.69
C HIS A 24 16.55 -14.23 -9.05
N LEU A 25 15.30 -13.92 -9.43
CA LEU A 25 14.85 -12.55 -9.70
C LEU A 25 14.56 -11.76 -8.41
N TRP A 26 14.15 -12.43 -7.33
CA TRP A 26 13.74 -11.79 -6.08
C TRP A 26 14.93 -11.50 -5.14
N THR A 27 15.98 -10.90 -5.70
CA THR A 27 17.20 -10.56 -4.95
C THR A 27 16.97 -9.46 -3.93
N LYS A 28 17.88 -9.33 -2.95
CA LYS A 28 17.86 -8.22 -1.99
C LYS A 28 17.91 -6.85 -2.70
N GLU A 29 18.67 -6.75 -3.79
CA GLU A 29 18.78 -5.52 -4.59
C GLU A 29 17.44 -5.17 -5.24
N PHE A 30 16.74 -6.15 -5.82
CA PHE A 30 15.43 -5.90 -6.43
C PHE A 30 14.37 -5.50 -5.40
N GLN A 31 14.41 -6.11 -4.22
CA GLN A 31 13.56 -5.70 -3.09
C GLN A 31 13.88 -4.27 -2.65
N GLN A 32 15.16 -3.90 -2.54
CA GLN A 32 15.60 -2.55 -2.20
C GLN A 32 15.22 -1.51 -3.27
N LYS A 33 15.08 -1.91 -4.54
CA LYS A 33 14.58 -1.05 -5.62
C LYS A 33 13.06 -0.90 -5.59
N SER A 34 12.34 -1.96 -5.25
CA SER A 34 10.87 -1.96 -5.21
C SER A 34 10.31 -1.15 -4.03
N ARG A 35 11.01 -1.17 -2.89
CA ARG A 35 10.59 -0.46 -1.66
C ARG A 35 10.41 1.06 -1.85
N PRO A 36 11.39 1.79 -2.40
CA PRO A 36 11.24 3.22 -2.71
C PRO A 36 10.06 3.53 -3.63
N MET A 37 9.77 2.68 -4.62
CA MET A 37 8.65 2.89 -5.54
C MET A 37 7.31 2.89 -4.79
N LEU A 38 7.11 1.93 -3.88
CA LEU A 38 5.92 1.87 -3.04
C LEU A 38 5.84 3.06 -2.07
N HIS A 39 6.98 3.45 -1.50
CA HIS A 39 7.06 4.60 -0.59
C HIS A 39 6.70 5.91 -1.30
N GLU A 40 7.29 6.16 -2.48
CA GLU A 40 7.00 7.32 -3.30
C GLU A 40 5.53 7.35 -3.74
N ALA A 41 4.99 6.23 -4.23
CA ALA A 41 3.58 6.12 -4.58
C ALA A 41 2.67 6.46 -3.38
N THR A 42 3.03 6.02 -2.18
CA THR A 42 2.27 6.34 -0.96
C THR A 42 2.31 7.83 -0.65
N LEU A 43 3.49 8.47 -0.76
CA LEU A 43 3.63 9.91 -0.52
C LEU A 43 2.88 10.76 -1.55
N LEU A 44 2.88 10.35 -2.81
CA LEU A 44 2.12 11.02 -3.88
C LEU A 44 0.61 10.96 -3.59
N GLU A 45 0.10 9.80 -3.16
CA GLU A 45 -1.31 9.66 -2.82
C GLU A 45 -1.69 10.44 -1.55
N ILE A 46 -0.79 10.52 -0.56
CA ILE A 46 -0.98 11.38 0.62
C ILE A 46 -1.06 12.84 0.17
N ALA A 47 -0.13 13.31 -0.65
CA ALA A 47 -0.15 14.69 -1.16
C ALA A 47 -1.45 14.97 -1.93
N TYR A 48 -1.86 14.05 -2.79
CA TYR A 48 -3.13 14.12 -3.51
C TYR A 48 -4.34 14.20 -2.57
N ALA A 49 -4.35 13.46 -1.46
CA ALA A 49 -5.43 13.52 -0.47
C ALA A 49 -5.46 14.86 0.30
N HIS A 50 -4.31 15.47 0.56
CA HIS A 50 -4.23 16.76 1.28
C HIS A 50 -4.77 17.93 0.44
N GLU A 51 -4.55 17.94 -0.88
CA GLU A 51 -4.96 19.04 -1.77
C GLU A 51 -6.47 19.37 -1.75
N PRO A 52 -7.42 18.42 -1.91
CA PRO A 52 -8.85 18.70 -1.88
C PRO A 52 -9.42 18.86 -0.47
N MET A 53 -8.63 18.59 0.59
CA MET A 53 -9.10 18.55 1.99
C MET A 53 -8.42 19.58 2.92
N PRO A 54 -8.31 20.88 2.55
CA PRO A 54 -7.62 21.87 3.39
C PRO A 54 -8.28 22.10 4.76
N LYS A 55 -9.57 21.75 4.92
CA LYS A 55 -10.31 21.81 6.20
C LYS A 55 -10.92 20.46 6.62
N GLY A 56 -10.71 19.42 5.82
CA GLY A 56 -11.40 18.12 5.97
C GLY A 56 -12.92 18.18 5.74
N PHE A 57 -13.54 17.00 5.81
CA PHE A 57 -14.99 16.77 5.78
C PHE A 57 -15.44 16.12 7.09
N VAL A 58 -16.76 16.08 7.34
CA VAL A 58 -17.31 15.34 8.48
C VAL A 58 -16.99 13.85 8.30
N GLY A 59 -16.17 13.29 9.20
CA GLY A 59 -15.78 11.88 9.18
C GLY A 59 -14.60 11.53 8.25
N LEU A 60 -14.04 12.49 7.50
CA LEU A 60 -12.91 12.27 6.60
C LEU A 60 -11.97 13.47 6.64
N ASN A 61 -10.74 13.29 7.10
CA ASN A 61 -9.73 14.34 7.11
C ASN A 61 -8.40 13.81 6.57
N ALA A 62 -7.54 14.71 6.11
CA ALA A 62 -6.28 14.33 5.48
C ALA A 62 -5.36 13.51 6.42
N PRO A 63 -5.22 13.81 7.73
CA PRO A 63 -4.50 12.95 8.66
C PRO A 63 -5.02 11.50 8.74
N SER A 64 -6.34 11.29 8.75
CA SER A 64 -6.92 9.94 8.76
C SER A 64 -6.70 9.22 7.42
N CYS A 65 -6.76 9.93 6.29
CA CYS A 65 -6.41 9.36 4.98
C CYS A 65 -4.93 8.97 4.91
N GLU A 66 -4.03 9.81 5.45
CA GLU A 66 -2.61 9.51 5.52
C GLU A 66 -2.33 8.25 6.34
N GLN A 67 -2.94 8.13 7.53
CA GLN A 67 -2.84 6.93 8.35
C GLN A 67 -3.35 5.68 7.61
N TYR A 68 -4.47 5.80 6.88
CA TYR A 68 -4.99 4.70 6.08
C TYR A 68 -4.06 4.30 4.93
N MET A 69 -3.47 5.28 4.23
CA MET A 69 -2.51 5.01 3.16
C MET A 69 -1.26 4.30 3.68
N GLN A 70 -0.74 4.70 4.83
CA GLN A 70 0.39 4.01 5.49
C GLN A 70 0.03 2.57 5.90
N PHE A 71 -1.18 2.37 6.45
CA PHE A 71 -1.70 1.02 6.78
C PHE A 71 -1.78 0.13 5.54
N ILE A 72 -2.37 0.61 4.44
CA ILE A 72 -2.49 -0.14 3.19
C ILE A 72 -1.12 -0.40 2.57
N ALA A 73 -0.21 0.58 2.52
CA ALA A 73 1.14 0.39 2.02
C ALA A 73 1.87 -0.75 2.75
N ASN A 74 1.81 -0.76 4.08
CA ASN A 74 2.37 -1.84 4.89
C ASN A 74 1.70 -3.20 4.60
N ARG A 75 0.37 -3.24 4.45
CA ARG A 75 -0.36 -4.46 4.05
C ARG A 75 0.12 -4.99 2.70
N ARG A 76 0.30 -4.11 1.70
CA ARG A 76 0.81 -4.50 0.37
C ARG A 76 2.23 -5.03 0.42
N CYS A 77 3.11 -4.38 1.17
CA CYS A 77 4.47 -4.88 1.39
C CYS A 77 4.46 -6.30 1.95
N HIS A 78 3.66 -6.54 2.99
CA HIS A 78 3.55 -7.87 3.61
C HIS A 78 3.06 -8.94 2.61
N GLN A 79 2.04 -8.63 1.80
CA GLN A 79 1.47 -9.57 0.81
C GLN A 79 2.47 -10.03 -0.26
N ILE A 80 3.53 -9.26 -0.53
CA ILE A 80 4.59 -9.64 -1.46
C ILE A 80 5.92 -9.95 -0.76
N GLY A 81 5.93 -10.07 0.57
CA GLY A 81 7.12 -10.44 1.35
C GLY A 81 8.20 -9.36 1.44
N LEU A 82 7.79 -8.09 1.45
CA LEU A 82 8.66 -6.95 1.78
C LEU A 82 8.43 -6.52 3.24
N GLU A 83 9.47 -6.00 3.87
CA GLU A 83 9.37 -5.33 5.17
C GLU A 83 8.37 -4.16 5.13
N PRO A 84 7.76 -3.75 6.24
CA PRO A 84 6.93 -2.53 6.27
C PRO A 84 7.75 -1.28 5.89
N LEU A 85 7.06 -0.27 5.35
CA LEU A 85 7.63 1.04 4.99
C LEU A 85 7.45 2.05 6.12
N PHE A 86 6.31 2.00 6.80
CA PHE A 86 5.93 2.92 7.85
C PHE A 86 5.81 2.19 9.18
N LYS A 87 5.84 2.94 10.29
CA LYS A 87 5.54 2.38 11.61
C LYS A 87 4.15 1.76 11.61
N TYR A 88 3.94 0.75 12.46
CA TYR A 88 2.64 0.12 12.61
C TYR A 88 1.56 1.17 12.84
N THR A 89 0.51 1.09 12.03
CA THR A 89 -0.60 2.02 11.97
C THR A 89 -1.87 1.18 11.91
N GLU A 90 -2.82 1.44 12.80
CA GLU A 90 -4.13 0.78 12.74
C GLU A 90 -4.97 1.38 11.61
N ASN A 91 -5.92 0.61 11.08
CA ASN A 91 -6.87 1.11 10.08
C ASN A 91 -7.82 2.13 10.72
N PRO A 92 -7.76 3.44 10.35
CA PRO A 92 -8.65 4.46 10.90
C PRO A 92 -10.09 4.36 10.35
N PHE A 93 -10.30 3.58 9.28
CA PHE A 93 -11.59 3.34 8.64
C PHE A 93 -11.96 1.86 8.74
N PRO A 94 -12.39 1.37 9.92
CA PRO A 94 -12.71 -0.05 10.12
C PRO A 94 -13.86 -0.53 9.23
N TRP A 95 -14.69 0.37 8.72
CA TRP A 95 -15.77 0.07 7.78
C TRP A 95 -15.29 -0.12 6.32
N MET A 96 -14.04 0.24 5.99
CA MET A 96 -13.38 -0.09 4.71
C MET A 96 -12.53 -1.37 4.80
N SER A 97 -12.85 -2.28 5.72
CA SER A 97 -12.12 -3.53 5.94
C SER A 97 -12.54 -4.67 5.00
N GLU A 98 -12.77 -4.36 3.72
CA GLU A 98 -12.89 -5.36 2.64
C GLU A 98 -11.58 -5.44 1.83
#